data_AF-A0A5C7PXK6-F1
#
_entry.id   AF-A0A5C7PXK6-F1
#
_cell.length_a   1.000
_cell.length_b   1.000
_cell.length_c   1.000
_cell.angle_alpha   90.00
_cell.angle_beta   90.00
_cell.angle_gamma   90.00
#
_symmetry.space_group_name_H-M   'P 1'
#
loop_
_entity.id
_entity.type
_entity.pdbx_description
1 polymer ?
#
loop_
_entity_poly.entity_id
_entity_poly.type
_entity_poly.pdbx_seq_one_letter_code
_entity_poly.pdbx_strand_id
1 'polypeptide(L)'
;MSDFPQDIYTEPQGFDVDTLANLGPLRPMAGIWQGERGLDVKPKAEGPKKQAYVERIELPPLDPQTNGPQLLYGLRYHTHITKPGLVKTYHDQVGYWLWEPATGTVIHTLTIPRGQTAMASGTAAPDAKRFELTASEGLATWGICSAPFLQYAFRTVEFRIAVTVNDDGSWGYEEDTVLMIRGQTEPFHHTDRNLLKKVAEPTPNPLAR
;
A
#
# COMPACT_ATOMS: atom_id res chain seq x y z
N MET A 1 -2.92 -0.89 23.98
CA MET A 1 -2.02 0.23 23.65
C MET A 1 -0.63 -0.33 23.83
N SER A 2 0.22 -0.29 22.80
CA SER A 2 1.63 -0.61 22.97
C SER A 2 2.26 0.49 23.82
N ASP A 3 2.87 0.12 24.94
CA ASP A 3 3.60 1.07 25.76
C ASP A 3 4.86 1.50 24.99
N PHE A 4 4.86 2.74 24.51
CA PHE A 4 6.04 3.32 23.89
C PHE A 4 7.17 3.45 24.92
N PRO A 5 8.44 3.24 24.53
CA PRO A 5 9.57 3.40 25.43
C PRO A 5 9.66 4.83 25.96
N GLN A 6 10.09 4.98 27.21
CA GLN A 6 10.34 6.31 27.81
C GLN A 6 11.50 7.03 27.12
N ASP A 7 12.52 6.29 26.68
CA ASP A 7 13.59 6.82 25.86
C ASP A 7 13.14 6.83 24.38
N ILE A 8 12.92 8.03 23.85
CA ILE A 8 12.44 8.26 22.48
C ILE A 8 13.57 8.60 21.50
N TYR A 9 14.83 8.62 21.94
CA TYR A 9 15.96 9.08 21.12
C TYR A 9 16.96 7.97 20.79
N THR A 10 17.15 6.98 21.68
CA THR A 10 18.14 5.94 21.44
C THR A 10 17.73 5.03 20.28
N GLU A 11 18.56 5.01 19.24
CA GLU A 11 18.37 4.15 18.07
C GLU A 11 18.86 2.70 18.32
N PRO A 12 18.18 1.70 17.72
CA PRO A 12 18.66 0.33 17.72
C PRO A 12 20.08 0.22 17.15
N GLN A 13 20.91 -0.60 17.77
CA GLN A 13 22.28 -0.86 17.33
C GLN A 13 22.42 -2.28 16.79
N GLY A 14 23.31 -2.47 15.81
CA GLY A 14 23.63 -3.80 15.28
C GLY A 14 22.49 -4.46 14.50
N PHE A 15 21.52 -3.70 14.01
CA PHE A 15 20.52 -4.22 13.09
C PHE A 15 21.15 -4.54 11.73
N ASP A 16 20.59 -5.53 11.05
CA ASP A 16 21.06 -5.94 9.73
C ASP A 16 20.68 -4.89 8.68
N VAL A 17 21.65 -4.51 7.85
CA VAL A 17 21.49 -3.51 6.78
C VAL A 17 20.96 -4.11 5.48
N ASP A 18 20.95 -5.44 5.34
CA ASP A 18 20.28 -6.12 4.23
C ASP A 18 18.76 -6.09 4.46
N THR A 19 18.10 -5.10 3.87
CA THR A 19 16.65 -4.97 3.96
C THR A 19 15.94 -6.18 3.37
N LEU A 20 16.47 -6.78 2.28
CA LEU A 20 15.82 -7.94 1.67
C LEU A 20 15.81 -9.16 2.60
N ALA A 21 16.74 -9.27 3.56
CA ALA A 21 16.69 -10.34 4.56
C ALA A 21 15.65 -10.08 5.67
N ASN A 22 15.18 -8.83 5.84
CA ASN A 22 14.47 -8.38 7.03
C ASN A 22 13.07 -7.78 6.78
N LEU A 23 12.51 -7.97 5.57
CA LEU A 23 11.19 -7.43 5.17
C LEU A 23 9.96 -8.14 5.77
N GLY A 24 10.16 -9.21 6.53
CA GLY A 24 9.06 -10.02 7.08
C GLY A 24 8.04 -10.41 6.00
N PRO A 25 6.72 -10.15 6.19
CA PRO A 25 5.68 -10.54 5.26
C PRO A 25 5.76 -9.81 3.90
N LEU A 26 6.52 -8.72 3.81
CA LEU A 26 6.70 -7.94 2.58
C LEU A 26 7.78 -8.53 1.67
N ARG A 27 8.60 -9.47 2.16
CA ARG A 27 9.72 -10.04 1.39
C ARG A 27 9.31 -10.60 0.02
N PRO A 28 8.20 -11.34 -0.12
CA PRO A 28 7.79 -11.88 -1.41
C PRO A 28 7.36 -10.80 -2.42
N MET A 29 7.03 -9.59 -1.96
CA MET A 29 6.58 -8.48 -2.82
C MET A 29 7.74 -7.70 -3.44
N ALA A 30 8.96 -7.81 -2.90
CA ALA A 30 10.13 -7.10 -3.43
C ALA A 30 10.40 -7.49 -4.89
N GLY A 31 10.49 -6.50 -5.79
CA GLY A 31 10.76 -6.72 -7.21
C GLY A 31 9.92 -5.84 -8.14
N ILE A 32 9.83 -6.23 -9.40
CA ILE A 32 8.99 -5.57 -10.40
C ILE A 32 7.91 -6.56 -10.82
N TRP A 33 6.67 -6.09 -10.90
CA TRP A 33 5.51 -6.92 -11.18
C TRP A 33 4.59 -6.33 -12.25
N GLN A 34 3.83 -7.22 -12.88
CA GLN A 34 2.82 -6.88 -13.88
C GLN A 34 1.54 -7.69 -13.63
N GLY A 35 0.38 -7.02 -13.72
CA GLY A 35 -0.94 -7.66 -13.74
C GLY A 35 -1.78 -7.13 -14.89
N GLU A 36 -2.32 -8.02 -15.72
CA GLU A 36 -3.03 -7.63 -16.96
C GLU A 36 -4.55 -7.79 -16.88
N ARG A 37 -5.06 -8.28 -15.74
CA ARG A 37 -6.46 -8.64 -15.53
C ARG A 37 -7.06 -7.97 -14.30
N GLY A 38 -6.55 -6.79 -13.96
CA GLY A 38 -7.09 -5.98 -12.86
C GLY A 38 -8.52 -5.55 -13.16
N LEU A 39 -9.36 -5.43 -12.13
CA LEU A 39 -10.75 -5.03 -12.26
C LEU A 39 -11.13 -3.94 -11.25
N ASP A 40 -11.50 -2.77 -11.78
CA ASP A 40 -11.97 -1.58 -11.06
C ASP A 40 -13.51 -1.51 -11.09
N VAL A 41 -14.13 -1.28 -9.93
CA VAL A 41 -15.54 -0.84 -9.80
C VAL A 41 -15.58 0.62 -9.36
N LYS A 42 -15.90 1.53 -10.27
CA LYS A 42 -15.88 2.99 -10.03
C LYS A 42 -17.25 3.67 -10.07
N PRO A 43 -17.41 4.85 -9.43
CA PRO A 43 -18.65 5.59 -9.49
C PRO A 43 -18.85 6.29 -10.85
N LYS A 44 -20.10 6.29 -11.33
CA LYS A 44 -20.59 7.14 -12.43
C LYS A 44 -22.01 7.61 -12.12
N ALA A 45 -22.44 8.70 -12.77
CA ALA A 45 -23.77 9.27 -12.60
C ALA A 45 -24.90 8.26 -12.89
N GLU A 46 -24.70 7.37 -13.87
CA GLU A 46 -25.66 6.33 -14.26
C GLU A 46 -25.58 5.05 -13.42
N GLY A 47 -24.69 5.00 -12.41
CA GLY A 47 -24.43 3.82 -11.58
C GLY A 47 -22.99 3.26 -11.72
N PRO A 48 -22.62 2.26 -10.90
CA PRO A 48 -21.26 1.70 -10.90
C PRO A 48 -20.87 1.14 -12.28
N LYS A 49 -19.62 1.37 -12.70
CA LYS A 49 -19.07 0.75 -13.93
C LYS A 49 -17.83 -0.06 -13.63
N LYS A 50 -17.76 -1.25 -14.23
CA LYS A 50 -16.58 -2.12 -14.21
C LYS A 50 -15.57 -1.69 -15.27
N GLN A 51 -14.28 -1.74 -14.95
CA GLN A 51 -13.20 -1.38 -15.87
C GLN A 51 -12.01 -2.32 -15.67
N ALA A 52 -11.64 -3.04 -16.73
CA ALA A 52 -10.39 -3.78 -16.74
C ALA A 52 -9.19 -2.82 -16.81
N TYR A 53 -8.09 -3.17 -16.16
CA TYR A 53 -6.85 -2.40 -16.20
C TYR A 53 -5.61 -3.29 -16.26
N VAL A 54 -4.51 -2.70 -16.75
CA VAL A 54 -3.17 -3.28 -16.74
C VAL A 54 -2.31 -2.46 -15.78
N GLU A 55 -1.63 -3.14 -14.89
CA GLU A 55 -0.81 -2.58 -13.84
C GLU A 55 0.65 -3.01 -14.02
N ARG A 56 1.54 -2.07 -13.73
CA ARG A 56 2.94 -2.33 -13.40
C ARG A 56 3.23 -1.73 -12.04
N ILE A 57 3.86 -2.50 -11.16
CA ILE A 57 4.30 -2.02 -9.84
C ILE A 57 5.78 -2.35 -9.62
N GLU A 58 6.54 -1.36 -9.17
CA GLU A 58 7.95 -1.48 -8.81
C GLU A 58 8.08 -1.33 -7.29
N LEU A 59 8.75 -2.28 -6.65
CA LEU A 59 8.91 -2.39 -5.20
C LEU A 59 10.37 -2.63 -4.81
N PRO A 60 11.29 -1.68 -5.07
CA PRO A 60 12.68 -1.81 -4.64
C PRO A 60 12.83 -1.58 -3.12
N PRO A 61 13.71 -2.34 -2.44
CA PRO A 61 14.00 -2.14 -1.03
C PRO A 61 14.71 -0.81 -0.77
N LEU A 62 14.44 -0.24 0.39
CA LEU A 62 15.10 0.96 0.94
C LEU A 62 16.02 0.59 2.10
N ASP A 63 16.98 1.44 2.44
CA ASP A 63 17.82 1.23 3.64
C ASP A 63 16.96 1.29 4.91
N PRO A 64 17.27 0.51 5.96
CA PRO A 64 16.48 0.51 7.18
C PRO A 64 16.35 1.92 7.76
N GLN A 65 15.17 2.24 8.30
CA GLN A 65 14.87 3.55 8.87
C GLN A 65 14.66 3.45 10.37
N THR A 66 15.25 4.38 11.12
CA THR A 66 15.07 4.51 12.56
C THR A 66 14.26 5.76 12.90
N ASN A 67 13.36 5.64 13.88
CA ASN A 67 12.66 6.76 14.50
C ASN A 67 12.89 6.68 16.01
N GLY A 68 14.07 7.12 16.46
CA GLY A 68 14.56 6.78 17.79
C GLY A 68 14.56 5.25 17.95
N PRO A 69 13.85 4.68 18.94
CA PRO A 69 13.87 3.24 19.22
C PRO A 69 13.13 2.37 18.17
N GLN A 70 12.34 2.96 17.28
CA GLN A 70 11.64 2.21 16.23
C GLN A 70 12.58 1.88 15.07
N LEU A 71 12.46 0.66 14.53
CA LEU A 71 13.17 0.19 13.34
C LEU A 71 12.17 -0.26 12.27
N LEU A 72 12.33 0.25 11.06
CA LEU A 72 11.50 -0.07 9.90
C LEU A 72 12.35 -0.58 8.75
N TYR A 73 11.95 -1.73 8.21
CA TYR A 73 12.41 -2.24 6.91
C TYR A 73 11.33 -1.98 5.88
N GLY A 74 11.68 -1.73 4.62
CA GLY A 74 10.63 -1.38 3.67
C GLY A 74 10.98 -1.44 2.19
N LEU A 75 9.95 -1.16 1.41
CA LEU A 75 9.96 -1.03 -0.04
C LEU A 75 9.41 0.35 -0.36
N ARG A 76 10.13 1.14 -1.16
CA ARG A 76 9.48 2.25 -1.87
C ARG A 76 8.71 1.66 -3.04
N TYR A 77 7.60 2.26 -3.44
CA TYR A 77 6.88 1.76 -4.61
C TYR A 77 6.36 2.84 -5.55
N HIS A 78 6.21 2.42 -6.80
CA HIS A 78 5.48 3.13 -7.84
C HIS A 78 4.57 2.15 -8.57
N THR A 79 3.29 2.48 -8.59
CA THR A 79 2.25 1.79 -9.35
C THR A 79 1.85 2.67 -10.52
N HIS A 80 1.89 2.12 -11.73
CA HIS A 80 1.40 2.74 -12.95
C HIS A 80 0.36 1.84 -13.60
N ILE A 81 -0.83 2.41 -13.85
CA ILE A 81 -1.97 1.67 -14.39
C ILE A 81 -2.46 2.33 -15.68
N THR A 82 -2.75 1.49 -16.67
CA THR A 82 -3.39 1.88 -17.93
C THR A 82 -4.64 1.04 -18.19
N LYS A 83 -5.43 1.44 -19.18
CA LYS A 83 -6.47 0.54 -19.71
C LYS A 83 -5.86 -0.40 -20.75
N PRO A 84 -6.40 -1.62 -20.93
CA PRO A 84 -5.89 -2.56 -21.93
C PRO A 84 -5.77 -1.91 -23.32
N GLY A 85 -4.59 -2.02 -23.91
CA GLY A 85 -4.27 -1.48 -25.25
C GLY A 85 -4.12 0.04 -25.32
N LEU A 86 -4.20 0.78 -24.21
CA LEU A 86 -4.05 2.23 -24.17
C LEU A 86 -2.77 2.65 -23.46
N VAL A 87 -2.16 3.74 -23.91
CA VAL A 87 -0.96 4.33 -23.28
C VAL A 87 -1.32 5.35 -22.20
N LYS A 88 -2.52 5.94 -22.28
CA LYS A 88 -2.96 6.96 -21.34
C LYS A 88 -3.01 6.39 -19.92
N THR A 89 -2.28 7.03 -19.00
CA THR A 89 -2.32 6.75 -17.56
C THR A 89 -3.76 6.81 -17.06
N TYR A 90 -4.18 5.74 -16.41
CA TYR A 90 -5.47 5.59 -15.76
C TYR A 90 -5.36 5.85 -14.25
N HIS A 91 -4.31 5.35 -13.62
CA HIS A 91 -3.95 5.60 -12.24
C HIS A 91 -2.42 5.64 -12.10
N ASP A 92 -1.95 6.45 -11.16
CA ASP A 92 -0.54 6.59 -10.81
C ASP A 92 -0.49 6.79 -9.30
N GLN A 93 0.39 6.05 -8.62
CA GLN A 93 0.43 6.01 -7.17
C GLN A 93 1.84 5.70 -6.69
N VAL A 94 2.27 6.38 -5.63
CA VAL A 94 3.58 6.18 -5.02
C VAL A 94 3.48 6.16 -3.49
N GLY A 95 4.49 5.59 -2.83
CA GLY A 95 4.60 5.61 -1.38
C GLY A 95 5.56 4.53 -0.88
N TYR A 96 5.25 3.97 0.29
CA TYR A 96 6.08 2.98 0.97
C TYR A 96 5.25 1.85 1.56
N TRP A 97 5.79 0.64 1.49
CA TRP A 97 5.40 -0.51 2.32
C TRP A 97 6.47 -0.72 3.37
N LEU A 98 6.11 -0.64 4.65
CA LEU A 98 7.04 -0.72 5.77
C LEU A 98 6.64 -1.85 6.71
N TRP A 99 7.64 -2.46 7.31
CA TRP A 99 7.51 -3.54 8.28
C TRP A 99 8.28 -3.16 9.55
N GLU A 100 7.61 -3.23 10.70
CA GLU A 100 8.20 -3.06 12.02
C GLU A 100 8.32 -4.42 12.72
N PRO A 101 9.51 -5.04 12.77
CA PRO A 101 9.67 -6.38 13.34
C PRO A 101 9.28 -6.47 14.82
N ALA A 102 9.50 -5.40 15.60
CA ALA A 102 9.27 -5.38 17.04
C ALA A 102 7.78 -5.48 17.42
N THR A 103 6.90 -4.93 16.60
CA THR A 103 5.45 -4.87 16.86
C THR A 103 4.64 -5.77 15.94
N GLY A 104 5.25 -6.22 14.84
CA GLY A 104 4.55 -6.91 13.77
C GLY A 104 3.68 -5.98 12.92
N THR A 105 3.92 -4.66 12.96
CA THR A 105 3.12 -3.68 12.22
C THR A 105 3.55 -3.61 10.77
N VAL A 106 2.57 -3.68 9.86
CA VAL A 106 2.73 -3.36 8.44
C VAL A 106 2.13 -1.98 8.21
N ILE A 107 2.86 -1.10 7.53
CA ILE A 107 2.42 0.25 7.19
C ILE A 107 2.44 0.42 5.67
N HIS A 108 1.35 0.92 5.12
CA HIS A 108 1.26 1.30 3.71
C HIS A 108 0.94 2.78 3.60
N THR A 109 1.86 3.54 3.02
CA THR A 109 1.62 4.93 2.66
C THR A 109 1.33 5.01 1.17
N LEU A 110 0.36 5.84 0.78
CA LEU A 110 0.06 6.07 -0.62
C LEU A 110 -0.28 7.52 -0.85
N THR A 111 0.11 8.04 -2.01
CA THR A 111 -0.33 9.32 -2.54
C THR A 111 -0.61 9.18 -4.02
N ILE A 112 -1.63 9.89 -4.50
CA ILE A 112 -2.09 9.87 -5.88
C ILE A 112 -2.12 11.29 -6.45
N PRO A 113 -1.93 11.47 -7.78
CA PRO A 113 -1.91 12.79 -8.41
C PRO A 113 -3.31 13.43 -8.53
N ARG A 114 -4.23 13.06 -7.64
CA ARG A 114 -5.54 13.68 -7.46
C ARG A 114 -5.58 14.58 -6.21
N GLY A 115 -4.45 14.73 -5.52
CA GLY A 115 -4.36 15.46 -4.26
C GLY A 115 -4.98 14.68 -3.11
N GLN A 116 -4.71 13.38 -3.01
CA GLN A 116 -5.15 12.54 -1.91
C GLN A 116 -3.98 11.66 -1.43
N THR A 117 -3.91 11.47 -0.11
CA THR A 117 -2.96 10.59 0.57
C THR A 117 -3.68 9.75 1.62
N ALA A 118 -3.18 8.54 1.87
CA ALA A 118 -3.62 7.68 2.95
C ALA A 118 -2.42 6.97 3.58
N MET A 119 -2.53 6.69 4.88
CA MET A 119 -1.62 5.81 5.60
C MET A 119 -2.46 4.71 6.24
N ALA A 120 -2.31 3.49 5.74
CA ALA A 120 -3.00 2.32 6.27
C ALA A 120 -2.04 1.51 7.16
N SER A 121 -2.59 0.82 8.16
CA SER A 121 -1.82 -0.12 8.97
C SER A 121 -2.58 -1.39 9.26
N GLY A 122 -1.81 -2.43 9.56
CA GLY A 122 -2.29 -3.72 10.04
C GLY A 122 -1.19 -4.42 10.80
N THR A 123 -1.48 -5.62 11.32
CA THR A 123 -0.47 -6.48 11.93
C THR A 123 -0.39 -7.81 11.21
N ALA A 124 0.79 -8.40 11.18
CA ALA A 124 1.03 -9.67 10.53
C ALA A 124 2.13 -10.46 11.28
N ALA A 125 2.17 -11.78 11.09
CA ALA A 125 3.35 -12.56 11.47
C ALA A 125 4.48 -12.33 10.44
N PRO A 126 5.76 -12.49 10.81
CA PRO A 126 6.89 -12.33 9.89
C PRO A 126 6.82 -13.21 8.63
N ASP A 127 6.13 -14.35 8.70
CA ASP A 127 5.95 -15.32 7.61
C ASP A 127 4.52 -15.35 7.04
N ALA A 128 3.69 -14.36 7.39
CA ALA A 128 2.29 -14.31 6.97
C ALA A 128 2.18 -14.22 5.44
N LYS A 129 1.38 -15.11 4.85
CA LYS A 129 1.02 -15.08 3.41
C LYS A 129 -0.22 -14.24 3.12
N ARG A 130 -0.97 -13.82 4.14
CA ARG A 130 -2.11 -12.92 4.00
C ARG A 130 -2.11 -11.93 5.15
N PHE A 131 -2.32 -10.67 4.83
CA PHE A 131 -2.45 -9.59 5.80
C PHE A 131 -3.37 -8.50 5.25
N GLU A 132 -3.94 -7.70 6.13
CA GLU A 132 -4.90 -6.65 5.80
C GLU A 132 -4.51 -5.36 6.51
N LEU A 133 -4.69 -4.23 5.82
CA LEU A 133 -4.40 -2.90 6.34
C LEU A 133 -5.62 -2.02 6.17
N THR A 134 -5.83 -1.11 7.12
CA THR A 134 -6.92 -0.13 7.09
C THR A 134 -6.44 1.28 7.39
N ALA A 135 -7.12 2.26 6.79
CA ALA A 135 -7.03 3.68 7.10
C ALA A 135 -8.44 4.27 7.22
N SER A 136 -8.62 5.25 8.10
CA SER A 136 -9.91 5.94 8.29
C SER A 136 -9.74 7.45 8.28
N GLU A 137 -10.77 8.18 7.83
CA GLU A 137 -10.73 9.65 7.87
C GLU A 137 -10.70 10.19 9.30
N GLY A 138 -10.09 11.37 9.48
CA GLY A 138 -10.14 12.14 10.73
C GLY A 138 -9.22 11.64 11.86
N LEU A 139 -8.43 10.59 11.63
CA LEU A 139 -7.48 10.09 12.63
C LEU A 139 -6.14 10.83 12.58
N ALA A 140 -5.52 11.02 13.76
CA ALA A 140 -4.16 11.55 13.90
C ALA A 140 -3.07 10.54 13.49
N THR A 141 -3.42 9.25 13.45
CA THR A 141 -2.59 8.13 12.97
C THR A 141 -3.43 7.30 12.01
N TRP A 142 -2.82 6.61 11.06
CA TRP A 142 -3.53 5.74 10.11
C TRP A 142 -4.69 6.45 9.37
N GLY A 143 -4.41 7.66 8.90
CA GLY A 143 -5.41 8.62 8.42
C GLY A 143 -5.47 8.79 6.90
N ILE A 144 -6.52 9.47 6.45
CA ILE A 144 -6.76 9.85 5.05
C ILE A 144 -6.87 11.38 4.95
N CYS A 145 -6.22 11.96 3.94
CA CYS A 145 -6.28 13.40 3.67
C CYS A 145 -6.49 13.67 2.18
N SER A 146 -7.38 14.61 1.87
CA SER A 146 -7.81 14.92 0.50
C SER A 146 -7.85 16.42 0.22
N ALA A 147 -7.61 16.79 -1.03
CA ALA A 147 -7.82 18.14 -1.53
C ALA A 147 -9.30 18.56 -1.35
N PRO A 148 -9.60 19.86 -1.18
CA PRO A 148 -10.92 20.33 -0.78
C PRO A 148 -12.08 19.83 -1.65
N PHE A 149 -11.88 19.73 -2.97
CA PHE A 149 -12.93 19.24 -3.87
C PHE A 149 -13.24 17.76 -3.66
N LEU A 150 -12.23 16.91 -3.48
CA LEU A 150 -12.44 15.50 -3.17
C LEU A 150 -13.14 15.36 -1.81
N GLN A 151 -12.70 16.12 -0.79
CA GLN A 151 -13.37 16.14 0.51
C GLN A 151 -14.83 16.57 0.42
N TYR A 152 -15.16 17.48 -0.49
CA TYR A 152 -16.52 18.01 -0.68
C TYR A 152 -17.44 17.08 -1.50
N ALA A 153 -16.92 16.42 -2.54
CA ALA A 153 -17.73 15.71 -3.53
C ALA A 153 -17.60 14.18 -3.48
N PHE A 154 -16.41 13.66 -3.16
CA PHE A 154 -16.03 12.24 -3.20
C PHE A 154 -15.21 11.92 -1.95
N ARG A 155 -15.80 12.12 -0.78
CA ARG A 155 -15.09 12.03 0.51
C ARG A 155 -14.71 10.59 0.79
N THR A 156 -13.43 10.28 0.80
CA THR A 156 -12.94 8.96 1.21
C THR A 156 -13.00 8.84 2.73
N VAL A 157 -13.79 7.89 3.23
CA VAL A 157 -14.00 7.69 4.67
C VAL A 157 -13.23 6.49 5.22
N GLU A 158 -12.96 5.50 4.38
CA GLU A 158 -12.18 4.31 4.72
C GLU A 158 -11.41 3.83 3.49
N PHE A 159 -10.23 3.28 3.74
CA PHE A 159 -9.46 2.51 2.77
C PHE A 159 -9.04 1.20 3.44
N ARG A 160 -9.24 0.09 2.74
CA ARG A 160 -8.79 -1.24 3.14
C ARG A 160 -8.08 -1.91 1.99
N ILE A 161 -6.99 -2.60 2.29
CA ILE A 161 -6.29 -3.47 1.34
C ILE A 161 -5.96 -4.81 2.01
N ALA A 162 -6.34 -5.91 1.36
CA ALA A 162 -5.94 -7.26 1.73
C ALA A 162 -4.95 -7.81 0.70
N VAL A 163 -3.77 -8.22 1.15
CA VAL A 163 -2.71 -8.78 0.31
C VAL A 163 -2.66 -10.29 0.50
N THR A 164 -2.42 -11.04 -0.57
CA THR A 164 -2.19 -12.50 -0.52
C THR A 164 -0.99 -12.88 -1.37
N VAL A 165 -0.01 -13.54 -0.76
CA VAL A 165 1.14 -14.16 -1.42
C VAL A 165 0.81 -15.63 -1.70
N ASN A 166 0.99 -16.04 -2.95
CA ASN A 166 0.67 -17.39 -3.42
C ASN A 166 1.93 -18.26 -3.47
N ASP A 167 1.71 -19.59 -3.46
CA ASP A 167 2.81 -20.57 -3.47
C ASP A 167 3.62 -20.57 -4.77
N ASP A 168 3.03 -20.08 -5.87
CA ASP A 168 3.72 -19.94 -7.17
C ASP A 168 4.62 -18.69 -7.25
N GLY A 169 4.74 -17.95 -6.14
CA GLY A 169 5.52 -16.72 -6.04
C GLY A 169 4.82 -15.49 -6.61
N SER A 170 3.58 -15.61 -7.11
CA SER A 170 2.74 -14.45 -7.40
C SER A 170 2.17 -13.87 -6.10
N TRP A 171 1.70 -12.63 -6.16
CA TRP A 171 0.87 -12.08 -5.10
C TRP A 171 -0.27 -11.26 -5.71
N GLY A 172 -1.34 -11.09 -4.94
CA GLY A 172 -2.49 -10.31 -5.36
C GLY A 172 -3.02 -9.47 -4.22
N TYR A 173 -3.95 -8.59 -4.55
CA TYR A 173 -4.60 -7.74 -3.58
C TYR A 173 -6.09 -7.56 -3.90
N GLU A 174 -6.83 -7.22 -2.87
CA GLU A 174 -8.21 -6.74 -2.92
C GLU A 174 -8.27 -5.42 -2.13
N GLU A 175 -8.70 -4.35 -2.80
CA GLU A 175 -8.84 -3.01 -2.23
C GLU A 175 -10.32 -2.63 -2.15
N ASP A 176 -10.67 -1.91 -1.08
CA ASP A 176 -11.98 -1.30 -0.88
C ASP A 176 -11.78 0.13 -0.37
N THR A 177 -12.04 1.09 -1.23
CA THR A 177 -12.04 2.52 -0.91
C THR A 177 -13.49 2.97 -0.76
N VAL A 178 -13.88 3.29 0.47
CA VAL A 178 -15.26 3.68 0.77
C VAL A 178 -15.41 5.18 0.60
N LEU A 179 -16.33 5.59 -0.28
CA LEU A 179 -16.58 6.98 -0.62
C LEU A 179 -17.97 7.42 -0.15
N MET A 180 -18.05 8.55 0.55
CA MET A 180 -19.29 9.30 0.69
C MET A 180 -19.40 10.27 -0.48
N ILE A 181 -20.25 9.92 -1.45
CA ILE A 181 -20.46 10.72 -2.66
C ILE A 181 -21.57 11.74 -2.38
N ARG A 182 -21.26 13.01 -2.63
CA ARG A 182 -22.23 14.09 -2.43
C ARG A 182 -23.51 13.83 -3.23
N GLY A 183 -24.64 13.83 -2.53
CA GLY A 183 -25.96 13.56 -3.11
C GLY A 183 -26.40 12.09 -3.06
N GLN A 184 -25.55 11.18 -2.57
CA GLN A 184 -25.92 9.80 -2.27
C GLN A 184 -26.05 9.61 -0.75
N THR A 185 -27.00 8.75 -0.34
CA THR A 185 -27.19 8.41 1.09
C THR A 185 -26.28 7.27 1.52
N GLU A 186 -26.13 6.27 0.66
CA GLU A 186 -25.32 5.08 0.94
C GLU A 186 -23.84 5.31 0.58
N PRO A 187 -22.90 4.71 1.35
CA PRO A 187 -21.50 4.66 0.97
C PRO A 187 -21.31 3.94 -0.36
N PHE A 188 -20.39 4.45 -1.19
CA PHE A 188 -19.96 3.79 -2.41
C PHE A 188 -18.67 3.01 -2.18
N HIS A 189 -18.70 1.71 -2.46
CA HIS A 189 -17.52 0.85 -2.39
C HIS A 189 -16.78 0.85 -3.73
N HIS A 190 -15.71 1.64 -3.81
CA HIS A 190 -14.79 1.64 -4.94
C HIS A 190 -13.78 0.52 -4.72
N THR A 191 -13.98 -0.59 -5.42
CA THR A 191 -13.20 -1.82 -5.22
C THR A 191 -12.30 -2.12 -6.40
N ASP A 192 -11.10 -2.59 -6.08
CA ASP A 192 -10.09 -2.99 -7.05
C ASP A 192 -9.50 -4.35 -6.65
N ARG A 193 -9.11 -5.16 -7.63
CA ARG A 193 -8.36 -6.39 -7.36
C ARG A 193 -7.45 -6.72 -8.52
N ASN A 194 -6.27 -7.26 -8.21
CA ASN A 194 -5.34 -7.74 -9.22
C ASN A 194 -4.53 -8.94 -8.72
N LEU A 195 -4.00 -9.70 -9.68
CA LEU A 195 -3.01 -10.75 -9.47
C LEU A 195 -1.75 -10.38 -10.26
N LEU A 196 -0.63 -10.33 -9.57
CA LEU A 196 0.62 -9.79 -10.07
C LEU A 196 1.64 -10.90 -10.28
N LYS A 197 2.28 -10.89 -11.45
CA LYS A 197 3.36 -11.81 -11.81
C LYS A 197 4.68 -11.04 -11.84
N LYS A 198 5.74 -11.66 -11.32
CA LYS A 198 7.07 -11.05 -11.27
C LYS A 198 7.63 -10.94 -12.69
N VAL A 199 8.20 -9.78 -13.01
CA VAL A 199 8.89 -9.52 -14.28
C VAL A 199 10.36 -9.19 -14.08
N ALA A 200 10.77 -8.77 -12.88
CA ALA A 200 12.17 -8.68 -12.49
C ALA A 200 12.36 -8.87 -10.99
N GLU A 201 13.50 -9.44 -10.60
CA GLU A 201 13.93 -9.55 -9.20
C GLU A 201 14.31 -8.18 -8.61
N PRO A 202 14.20 -8.01 -7.28
CA PRO A 202 14.66 -6.79 -6.63
C PRO A 202 16.19 -6.71 -6.65
N THR A 203 16.71 -5.49 -6.71
CA THR A 203 18.12 -5.21 -6.37
C THR A 203 18.23 -4.93 -4.88
N PRO A 204 19.35 -5.28 -4.21
CA PRO A 204 19.59 -4.89 -2.82
C PRO A 204 19.47 -3.36 -2.59
N ASN A 205 19.12 -2.98 -1.36
CA ASN A 205 19.14 -1.58 -0.92
C ASN A 205 20.57 -1.03 -0.91
N PRO A 206 20.77 0.30 -1.01
CA PRO A 206 22.11 0.90 -1.15
C PRO A 206 23.17 0.42 -0.15
N LEU A 207 22.85 0.25 1.13
CA LEU A 207 23.80 -0.20 2.16
C LEU A 207 24.19 -1.69 2.03
N ALA A 208 23.49 -2.47 1.22
CA ALA A 208 23.69 -3.91 1.04
C ALA A 208 24.15 -4.29 -0.38
N ARG A 209 24.73 -3.33 -1.12
CA ARG A 209 25.28 -3.52 -2.47
C ARG A 209 26.78 -3.74 -2.48
#